data_AF-A0A951ADW3-F1
#
_entry.id   AF-A0A951ADW3-F1
#
_cell.length_a   1.000
_cell.length_b   1.000
_cell.length_c   1.000
_cell.angle_alpha   90.00
_cell.angle_beta   90.00
_cell.angle_gamma   90.00
#
_symmetry.space_group_name_H-M   'P 1'
#
loop_
_entity.id
_entity.type
_entity.pdbx_description
1 polymer ?
#
loop_
_entity_poly.entity_id
_entity_poly.type
_entity_poly.pdbx_seq_one_letter_code
_entity_poly.pdbx_strand_id
1 'polypeptide(L)'
;MDDQRSDYTVGYGKPPAGTQFQTGKSGNPGGRPRGTKTLVTLLGEVLSQRSGLPRPDGSSMTQAEAIFFSLAIQAATPDLKAKKLLFDVLVKLQQANICFTSDRLPEIQLDEGEAGASSDVAAAIDQVAAAIGRDTAAPEQPAGEALATAESTERPPEIAVSPHPPRFRREP
;
A
#
# COMPACT_ATOMS: atom_id res chain seq x y z
N MET A 1 66.03 22.07 -7.40
CA MET A 1 65.02 23.10 -7.14
C MET A 1 64.06 22.52 -6.11
N ASP A 2 63.94 23.25 -5.01
CA ASP A 2 62.90 23.22 -3.96
C ASP A 2 62.94 22.11 -2.90
N ASP A 3 63.84 22.39 -1.96
CA ASP A 3 63.88 21.94 -0.58
C ASP A 3 62.82 22.72 0.23
N GLN A 4 61.67 22.11 0.51
CA GLN A 4 60.68 22.65 1.46
C GLN A 4 59.95 21.49 2.15
N ARG A 5 60.64 20.84 3.10
CA ARG A 5 60.01 19.92 4.05
C ARG A 5 59.12 20.76 4.97
N SER A 6 57.83 20.80 4.66
CA SER A 6 56.84 21.54 5.43
C SER A 6 56.71 20.98 6.85
N ASP A 7 56.86 21.85 7.84
CA ASP A 7 56.62 21.62 9.27
C ASP A 7 55.13 21.32 9.55
N TYR A 8 54.62 20.20 9.04
CA TYR A 8 53.26 19.75 9.32
C TYR A 8 53.17 19.25 10.77
N THR A 9 52.85 20.17 11.68
CA THR A 9 52.65 19.85 13.10
C THR A 9 51.36 19.05 13.28
N VAL A 10 51.52 17.78 13.66
CA VAL A 10 50.41 16.86 13.97
C VAL A 10 49.72 17.30 15.27
N GLY A 11 48.39 17.30 15.29
CA GLY A 11 47.58 17.72 16.44
C GLY A 11 46.13 17.25 16.32
N TYR A 12 45.27 17.68 17.25
CA TYR A 12 43.85 17.30 17.21
C TYR A 12 43.20 17.79 15.91
N GLY A 13 42.54 16.87 15.17
CA GLY A 13 41.94 17.15 13.87
C GLY A 13 42.93 17.33 12.71
N LYS A 14 44.24 17.13 12.93
CA LYS A 14 45.30 17.24 11.91
C LYS A 14 46.05 15.91 11.78
N PRO A 15 45.48 14.93 11.04
CA PRO A 15 46.10 13.62 10.87
C PRO A 15 47.45 13.74 10.12
N PRO A 16 48.45 12.89 10.42
CA PRO A 16 49.76 12.94 9.76
C PRO A 16 49.66 12.87 8.23
N ALA A 17 50.44 13.71 7.54
CA ALA A 17 50.40 13.86 6.08
C ALA A 17 50.57 12.54 5.31
N GLY A 18 51.42 11.62 5.79
CA GLY A 18 51.64 10.31 5.16
C GLY A 18 50.47 9.33 5.27
N THR A 19 49.52 9.58 6.18
CA THR A 19 48.35 8.72 6.42
C THR A 19 47.03 9.33 5.92
N GLN A 20 47.06 10.55 5.40
CA GLN A 20 45.88 11.19 4.85
C GLN A 20 45.45 10.49 3.55
N PHE A 21 44.14 10.35 3.36
CA PHE A 21 43.62 9.91 2.07
C PHE A 21 43.87 10.99 1.02
N GLN A 22 44.23 10.58 -0.20
CA GLN A 22 44.39 11.51 -1.31
C GLN A 22 43.04 12.17 -1.64
N THR A 23 43.03 13.49 -1.85
CA THR A 23 41.84 14.23 -2.28
C THR A 23 41.22 13.56 -3.52
N GLY A 24 39.93 13.23 -3.45
CA GLY A 24 39.20 12.57 -4.53
C GLY A 24 39.31 11.04 -4.56
N LYS A 25 40.11 10.42 -3.69
CA LYS A 25 40.14 8.96 -3.50
C LYS A 25 39.60 8.60 -2.12
N SER A 26 38.46 7.91 -2.11
CA SER A 26 37.97 7.26 -0.90
C SER A 26 39.01 6.25 -0.42
N GLY A 27 39.32 6.26 0.88
CA GLY A 27 40.14 5.24 1.53
C GLY A 27 39.53 3.84 1.49
N ASN A 28 38.21 3.77 1.24
CA ASN A 28 37.49 2.53 1.00
C ASN A 28 36.78 2.62 -0.36
N PRO A 29 37.47 2.29 -1.48
CA PRO A 29 36.85 2.26 -2.80
C PRO A 29 35.78 1.17 -2.92
N GLY A 30 35.85 0.12 -2.09
CA GLY A 30 34.81 -0.89 -1.91
C GLY A 30 33.78 -0.55 -0.82
N GLY A 31 33.73 0.71 -0.37
CA GLY A 31 32.71 1.20 0.55
C GLY A 31 31.31 0.91 0.00
N ARG A 32 30.29 0.98 0.86
CA ARG A 32 28.92 0.55 0.54
C ARG A 32 28.54 0.95 -0.90
N PRO A 33 28.36 -0.02 -1.81
CA PRO A 33 28.05 0.29 -3.20
C PRO A 33 26.78 1.13 -3.25
N ARG A 34 26.70 2.06 -4.21
CA ARG A 34 25.47 2.83 -4.46
C ARG A 34 24.32 1.82 -4.61
N GLY A 35 23.44 1.82 -3.62
CA GLY A 35 22.61 0.66 -3.29
C GLY A 35 21.77 0.18 -4.46
N THR A 36 21.71 -1.14 -4.62
CA THR A 36 20.70 -1.82 -5.45
C THR A 36 19.33 -1.25 -5.11
N LYS A 37 18.58 -0.83 -6.13
CA LYS A 37 17.19 -0.37 -5.92
C LYS A 37 16.43 -1.47 -5.19
N THR A 38 15.91 -1.15 -4.01
CA THR A 38 15.02 -2.07 -3.28
C THR A 38 13.65 -2.07 -3.95
N LEU A 39 12.86 -3.13 -3.75
CA LEU A 39 11.50 -3.20 -4.28
C LEU A 39 10.65 -1.98 -3.88
N VAL A 40 10.84 -1.46 -2.67
CA VAL A 40 10.18 -0.25 -2.17
C VAL A 40 10.55 0.97 -3.01
N THR A 41 11.83 1.14 -3.36
CA THR A 41 12.26 2.26 -4.21
C THR A 41 11.71 2.16 -5.63
N LEU A 42 11.64 0.95 -6.20
CA LEU A 42 11.05 0.73 -7.52
C LEU A 42 9.54 1.02 -7.51
N LEU A 43 8.85 0.56 -6.47
CA LEU A 43 7.43 0.83 -6.31
C LEU A 43 7.16 2.32 -6.17
N GLY A 44 7.95 3.02 -5.35
CA GLY A 44 7.88 4.48 -5.22
C GLY A 44 8.08 5.19 -6.56
N GLU A 45 9.10 4.79 -7.33
CA GLU A 45 9.36 5.36 -8.66
C GLU A 45 8.17 5.18 -9.62
N VAL A 46 7.57 3.98 -9.67
CA VAL A 46 6.41 3.70 -10.52
C VAL A 46 5.19 4.51 -10.07
N LEU A 47 4.92 4.52 -8.77
CA LEU A 47 3.78 5.23 -8.20
C LEU A 47 3.87 6.75 -8.36
N SER A 48 5.09 7.31 -8.40
CA SER A 48 5.35 8.72 -8.67
C SER A 48 5.29 9.10 -10.17
N GLN A 49 5.18 8.14 -11.09
CA GLN A 49 5.04 8.47 -12.51
C GLN A 49 3.69 9.12 -12.80
N ARG A 50 3.66 9.93 -13.86
CA ARG A 50 2.44 10.54 -14.38
C ARG A 50 1.47 9.46 -14.83
N SER A 51 0.25 9.52 -14.32
CA SER A 51 -0.84 8.66 -14.79
C SER A 51 -1.44 9.21 -16.09
N GLY A 52 -2.02 8.33 -16.91
CA GLY A 52 -2.77 8.72 -18.11
C GLY A 52 -4.15 9.32 -17.81
N LEU A 53 -4.56 9.34 -16.54
CA LEU A 53 -5.84 9.88 -16.10
C LEU A 53 -5.63 11.34 -15.68
N PRO A 54 -6.38 12.31 -16.25
CA PRO A 54 -6.36 13.68 -15.79
C PRO A 54 -7.18 13.82 -14.51
N ARG A 55 -6.81 14.79 -13.67
CA ARG A 55 -7.62 15.25 -12.54
C ARG A 55 -8.86 16.02 -13.06
N PRO A 56 -9.92 16.22 -12.26
CA PRO A 56 -11.09 17.01 -12.68
C PRO A 56 -10.78 18.45 -13.12
N ASP A 57 -9.66 19.02 -12.65
CA ASP A 57 -9.16 20.35 -13.03
C ASP A 57 -8.31 20.34 -14.33
N GLY A 58 -8.13 19.18 -14.97
CA GLY A 58 -7.32 18.99 -16.17
C GLY A 58 -5.82 18.86 -15.92
N SER A 59 -5.36 18.95 -14.67
CA SER A 59 -3.96 18.73 -14.32
C SER A 59 -3.58 17.25 -14.36
N SER A 60 -2.28 16.97 -14.49
CA SER A 60 -1.78 15.60 -14.45
C SER A 60 -1.62 15.12 -13.01
N MET A 61 -2.12 13.92 -12.71
CA MET A 61 -1.90 13.26 -11.42
C MET A 61 -0.93 12.09 -11.53
N THR A 62 -0.27 11.76 -10.43
CA THR A 62 0.59 10.57 -10.33
C THR A 62 -0.23 9.28 -10.33
N GLN A 63 0.41 8.12 -10.54
CA GLN A 63 -0.28 6.82 -10.45
C GLN A 63 -0.84 6.57 -9.05
N ALA A 64 -0.09 6.92 -8.01
CA ALA A 64 -0.58 6.84 -6.62
C ALA A 64 -1.86 7.67 -6.43
N GLU A 65 -1.82 8.94 -6.85
CA GLU A 65 -3.00 9.82 -6.75
C GLU A 65 -4.20 9.25 -7.50
N ALA A 66 -4.00 8.74 -8.72
CA ALA A 66 -5.07 8.15 -9.50
C ALA A 66 -5.71 6.94 -8.80
N ILE A 67 -4.90 6.07 -8.19
CA ILE A 67 -5.37 4.91 -7.44
C ILE A 67 -6.20 5.38 -6.23
N PHE A 68 -5.68 6.29 -5.40
CA PHE A 68 -6.41 6.78 -4.24
C PHE A 68 -7.68 7.55 -4.61
N PHE A 69 -7.64 8.34 -5.68
CA PHE A 69 -8.80 9.03 -6.22
C PHE A 69 -9.89 8.03 -6.65
N SER A 70 -9.51 6.99 -7.39
CA SER A 70 -10.45 5.93 -7.81
C SER A 70 -11.03 5.17 -6.62
N LEU A 71 -10.21 4.89 -5.59
CA LEU A 71 -10.66 4.22 -4.37
C LEU A 71 -11.67 5.08 -3.61
N ALA A 72 -11.43 6.39 -3.51
CA ALA A 72 -12.35 7.32 -2.88
C ALA A 72 -13.70 7.39 -3.63
N ILE A 73 -13.67 7.45 -4.97
CA ILE A 73 -14.89 7.40 -5.79
C ILE A 73 -15.65 6.09 -5.54
N GLN A 74 -14.97 4.94 -5.54
CA GLN A 74 -15.61 3.64 -5.30
C GLN A 74 -16.17 3.54 -3.89
N ALA A 75 -15.45 4.03 -2.88
CA ALA A 75 -15.92 4.02 -1.49
C ALA A 75 -17.13 4.93 -1.24
N ALA A 76 -17.33 5.97 -2.07
CA ALA A 76 -18.54 6.80 -2.04
C ALA A 76 -19.79 6.05 -2.55
N THR A 77 -19.62 4.97 -3.30
CA THR A 77 -20.70 4.06 -3.72
C THR A 77 -20.98 2.99 -2.64
N PRO A 78 -22.06 2.19 -2.69
CA PRO A 78 -22.38 1.20 -1.66
C PRO A 78 -21.49 -0.06 -1.66
N ASP A 79 -20.27 0.00 -2.19
CA ASP A 79 -19.32 -1.12 -2.11
C ASP A 79 -18.63 -1.21 -0.75
N LEU A 80 -19.00 -2.23 0.03
CA LEU A 80 -18.43 -2.49 1.35
C LEU A 80 -16.93 -2.84 1.29
N LYS A 81 -16.44 -3.44 0.20
CA LYS A 81 -15.01 -3.82 0.09
C LYS A 81 -14.13 -2.59 -0.08
N ALA A 82 -14.53 -1.66 -0.95
CA ALA A 82 -13.83 -0.39 -1.15
C ALA A 82 -13.80 0.44 0.14
N LYS A 83 -14.93 0.52 0.86
CA LYS A 83 -15.01 1.19 2.17
C LYS A 83 -14.07 0.58 3.19
N LYS A 84 -14.07 -0.76 3.31
CA LYS A 84 -13.15 -1.47 4.21
C LYS A 84 -11.69 -1.15 3.90
N LEU A 85 -11.29 -1.24 2.62
CA LEU A 85 -9.92 -0.95 2.22
C LEU A 85 -9.51 0.50 2.54
N LEU A 86 -10.42 1.45 2.31
CA LEU A 86 -10.20 2.86 2.65
C LEU A 86 -10.00 3.06 4.15
N PHE A 87 -10.85 2.48 4.99
CA PHE A 87 -10.70 2.56 6.45
C PHE A 87 -9.42 1.88 6.94
N ASP A 88 -9.05 0.72 6.37
CA ASP A 88 -7.80 0.03 6.69
C ASP A 88 -6.57 0.91 6.40
N VAL A 89 -6.58 1.64 5.27
CA VAL A 89 -5.53 2.60 4.92
C VAL A 89 -5.50 3.76 5.91
N LEU A 90 -6.65 4.35 6.25
CA LEU A 90 -6.74 5.46 7.20
C LEU A 90 -6.19 5.08 8.58
N VAL A 91 -6.57 3.90 9.08
CA VAL A 91 -6.07 3.37 10.37
C VAL A 91 -4.55 3.20 10.34
N LYS A 92 -3.99 2.67 9.25
CA LYS A 92 -2.53 2.53 9.10
C LYS A 92 -1.79 3.86 9.04
N LEU A 93 -2.36 4.86 8.36
CA LEU A 93 -1.79 6.21 8.30
C LEU A 93 -1.78 6.89 9.67
N GLN A 94 -2.87 6.75 10.43
CA GLN A 94 -2.96 7.23 11.81
C GLN A 94 -1.89 6.57 12.70
N GLN A 95 -1.72 5.24 12.60
CA GLN A 95 -0.70 4.50 13.35
C GLN A 95 0.73 4.92 12.97
N ALA A 96 0.95 5.29 11.71
CA ALA A 96 2.24 5.79 11.24
C ALA A 96 2.51 7.25 11.64
N ASN A 97 1.61 7.90 12.40
CA ASN A 97 1.64 9.32 12.74
C ASN A 97 1.80 10.24 11.50
N ILE A 98 1.31 9.79 10.35
CA ILE A 98 1.23 10.60 9.13
C ILE A 98 -0.06 11.40 9.25
N CYS A 99 0.03 12.52 9.97
CA CYS A 99 -1.06 13.48 10.12
C CYS A 99 -1.28 14.20 8.78
N PHE A 100 -2.53 14.21 8.29
CA PHE A 100 -2.93 15.18 7.29
C PHE A 100 -2.78 16.57 7.90
N THR A 101 -1.91 17.40 7.34
CA THR A 101 -1.87 18.84 7.63
C THR A 101 -3.29 19.35 7.53
N SER A 102 -3.84 19.73 8.68
CA SER A 102 -5.28 19.87 8.88
C SER A 102 -5.80 21.12 8.19
N ASP A 103 -5.98 21.07 6.87
CA ASP A 103 -7.05 21.85 6.25
C ASP A 103 -8.34 21.13 6.61
N ARG A 104 -8.97 21.71 7.64
CA ARG A 104 -10.14 21.23 8.36
C ARG A 104 -11.14 20.53 7.42
N LEU A 105 -11.55 19.32 7.78
CA LEU A 105 -12.86 18.83 7.38
C LEU A 105 -13.88 19.93 7.71
N PRO A 106 -14.87 20.23 6.85
CA PRO A 106 -15.89 21.22 7.19
C PRO A 106 -16.43 20.87 8.57
N GLU A 107 -16.42 21.85 9.47
CA GLU A 107 -17.03 21.69 10.80
C GLU A 107 -18.45 21.21 10.55
N ILE A 108 -18.71 19.94 10.88
CA ILE A 108 -20.07 19.43 10.94
C ILE A 108 -20.69 20.26 12.06
N GLN A 109 -21.55 21.21 11.70
CA GLN A 109 -22.37 21.94 12.65
C GLN A 109 -23.32 20.91 13.26
N LEU A 110 -22.90 20.30 14.35
CA LEU A 110 -23.81 19.64 15.28
C LEU A 110 -24.54 20.79 15.97
N ASP A 111 -25.76 21.04 15.54
CA ASP A 111 -26.64 22.00 16.20
C ASP A 111 -26.83 21.49 17.64
N GLU A 112 -26.18 22.13 18.62
CA GLU A 112 -26.17 21.69 20.03
C GLU A 112 -27.53 21.90 20.74
N GLY A 113 -28.61 22.06 19.97
CA GLY A 113 -29.98 22.17 20.45
C GLY A 113 -30.67 20.85 20.77
N GLU A 114 -30.09 19.69 20.44
CA GLU A 114 -30.77 18.39 20.56
C GLU A 114 -29.85 17.35 21.23
N ALA A 115 -29.59 17.52 22.53
CA ALA A 115 -28.87 16.55 23.37
C ALA A 115 -29.56 15.16 23.46
N GLY A 116 -30.72 14.97 22.82
CA GLY A 116 -31.40 13.68 22.64
C GLY A 116 -30.97 12.90 21.39
N ALA A 117 -30.54 13.57 20.32
CA ALA A 117 -30.35 12.92 19.01
C ALA A 117 -29.12 12.00 18.93
N SER A 118 -28.09 12.24 19.76
CA SER A 118 -26.87 11.40 19.79
C SER A 118 -27.15 10.00 20.36
N SER A 119 -28.04 9.92 21.35
CA SER A 119 -28.55 8.65 21.90
C SER A 119 -29.31 7.87 20.83
N ASP A 120 -30.13 8.56 20.05
CA ASP A 120 -31.00 7.93 19.05
C ASP A 120 -30.20 7.38 17.87
N VAL A 121 -29.16 8.10 17.44
CA VAL A 121 -28.26 7.62 16.36
C VAL A 121 -27.41 6.44 16.84
N ALA A 122 -26.88 6.47 18.07
CA ALA A 122 -26.16 5.34 18.65
C ALA A 122 -27.07 4.10 18.78
N ALA A 123 -28.30 4.28 19.28
CA ALA A 123 -29.29 3.22 19.38
C ALA A 123 -29.71 2.68 17.99
N ALA A 124 -29.79 3.54 16.98
CA ALA A 124 -30.08 3.12 15.60
C ALA A 124 -28.94 2.29 14.99
N ILE A 125 -27.67 2.66 15.25
CA ILE A 125 -26.50 1.88 14.82
C ILE A 125 -26.51 0.49 15.47
N ASP A 126 -26.78 0.40 16.77
CA ASP A 126 -26.89 -0.87 17.49
C ASP A 126 -28.06 -1.73 16.99
N GLN A 127 -29.20 -1.12 16.66
CA GLN A 127 -30.35 -1.81 16.07
C GLN A 127 -30.03 -2.38 14.68
N VAL A 128 -29.34 -1.61 13.83
CA VAL A 128 -28.90 -2.07 12.51
C VAL A 128 -27.87 -3.19 12.64
N ALA A 129 -26.91 -3.08 13.57
CA ALA A 129 -25.97 -4.15 13.86
C ALA A 129 -26.67 -5.43 14.35
N ALA A 130 -27.68 -5.29 15.21
CA ALA A 130 -28.50 -6.40 15.68
C ALA A 130 -29.40 -7.01 14.59
N ALA A 131 -29.86 -6.22 13.63
CA ALA A 131 -30.65 -6.72 12.49
C ALA A 131 -29.77 -7.53 11.53
N ILE A 132 -28.55 -7.06 11.25
CA ILE A 132 -27.59 -7.78 10.39
C ILE A 132 -27.13 -9.10 11.04
N GLY A 133 -27.02 -9.15 12.37
CA GLY A 133 -26.72 -10.38 13.11
C GLY A 133 -27.83 -11.45 13.08
N ARG A 134 -29.08 -11.09 12.75
CA ARG A 134 -30.21 -12.03 12.69
C ARG A 134 -30.33 -12.75 11.34
N ASP A 135 -29.91 -12.11 10.25
CA ASP A 135 -29.97 -12.69 8.90
C ASP A 135 -28.79 -13.62 8.56
N THR A 136 -27.76 -13.69 9.43
CA THR A 136 -26.60 -14.58 9.24
C THR A 136 -26.60 -15.83 10.13
N ALA A 137 -27.64 -16.01 10.97
CA ALA A 137 -27.90 -17.26 11.66
C ALA A 137 -28.50 -18.28 10.67
N ALA A 138 -27.61 -19.02 10.00
CA ALA A 138 -27.96 -20.13 9.12
C ALA A 138 -28.96 -21.10 9.81
N PRO A 139 -29.97 -21.62 9.10
CA PRO A 139 -30.90 -22.58 9.68
C PRO A 139 -30.19 -23.92 9.88
N GLU A 140 -30.22 -24.40 11.12
CA GLU A 140 -29.85 -25.76 11.47
C GLU A 140 -30.70 -26.77 10.69
N GLN A 141 -30.03 -27.76 10.10
CA GLN A 141 -30.65 -28.94 9.52
C GLN A 141 -31.22 -29.82 10.64
N PRO A 142 -32.45 -30.34 10.52
CA PRO A 142 -32.81 -31.57 11.21
C PRO A 142 -32.65 -32.77 10.27
N ALA A 143 -32.03 -33.82 10.82
CA ALA A 143 -31.88 -35.13 10.21
C ALA A 143 -33.23 -35.83 9.96
N GLY A 144 -33.34 -36.53 8.83
CA GLY A 144 -34.43 -37.45 8.53
C GLY A 144 -34.02 -38.40 7.39
N GLU A 145 -33.93 -39.69 7.71
CA GLU A 145 -33.65 -40.81 6.80
C GLU A 145 -34.67 -40.94 5.66
N ALA A 146 -34.19 -41.26 4.45
CA ALA A 146 -34.75 -42.32 3.60
C ALA A 146 -33.83 -42.66 2.42
N LEU A 147 -33.55 -43.96 2.26
CA LEU A 147 -32.86 -44.60 1.15
C LEU A 147 -33.61 -44.46 -0.19
N ALA A 148 -32.88 -44.26 -1.30
CA ALA A 148 -33.07 -44.98 -2.58
C ALA A 148 -32.08 -44.54 -3.68
N THR A 149 -31.18 -45.45 -4.04
CA THR A 149 -30.88 -46.01 -5.39
C THR A 149 -30.63 -45.11 -6.64
N ALA A 150 -29.65 -45.56 -7.45
CA ALA A 150 -29.25 -45.22 -8.84
C ALA A 150 -28.00 -44.31 -8.93
N GLU A 151 -26.78 -44.83 -9.14
CA GLU A 151 -26.21 -45.46 -10.36
C GLU A 151 -26.22 -44.55 -11.60
N SER A 152 -25.03 -44.03 -11.95
CA SER A 152 -24.51 -43.61 -13.28
C SER A 152 -23.52 -42.45 -13.11
N THR A 153 -22.20 -42.63 -13.31
CA THR A 153 -21.49 -42.42 -14.60
C THR A 153 -21.56 -40.93 -14.99
N GLU A 154 -20.56 -40.08 -14.78
CA GLU A 154 -19.39 -39.84 -15.65
C GLU A 154 -18.52 -38.73 -15.01
N ARG A 155 -17.27 -39.02 -14.62
CA ARG A 155 -15.99 -38.59 -15.25
C ARG A 155 -15.77 -37.05 -15.35
N PRO A 156 -14.76 -36.47 -14.65
CA PRO A 156 -14.43 -35.04 -14.76
C PRO A 156 -13.65 -34.75 -16.05
N PRO A 157 -13.84 -33.58 -16.71
CA PRO A 157 -12.98 -33.22 -17.85
C PRO A 157 -11.59 -32.79 -17.36
N GLU A 158 -10.60 -33.43 -17.95
CA GLU A 158 -9.17 -33.24 -17.76
C GLU A 158 -8.68 -31.81 -18.01
N ILE A 159 -7.66 -31.47 -17.25
CA ILE A 159 -6.76 -30.34 -17.38
C ILE A 159 -6.10 -30.39 -18.77
N ALA A 160 -6.45 -29.45 -19.65
CA ALA A 160 -5.67 -29.19 -20.87
C ALA A 160 -4.57 -28.16 -20.58
N VAL A 161 -3.39 -28.65 -20.17
CA VAL A 161 -2.14 -27.88 -20.23
C VAL A 161 -1.75 -27.75 -21.70
N SER A 162 -1.89 -26.56 -22.28
CA SER A 162 -1.35 -26.28 -23.61
C SER A 162 0.19 -26.37 -23.59
N PRO A 163 0.83 -27.13 -24.49
CA PRO A 163 2.28 -27.19 -24.57
C PRO A 163 2.86 -25.90 -25.15
N HIS A 164 3.90 -25.39 -24.48
CA HIS A 164 4.73 -24.26 -24.88
C HIS A 164 5.41 -24.53 -26.24
N PRO A 165 5.39 -23.61 -27.21
CA PRO A 165 6.13 -23.80 -28.47
C PRO A 165 7.65 -23.71 -28.25
N PRO A 166 8.47 -24.46 -29.01
CA PRO A 166 9.92 -24.48 -28.84
C PRO A 166 10.55 -23.14 -29.23
N ARG A 167 11.50 -22.69 -28.40
CA ARG A 167 12.35 -21.53 -28.67
C ARG A 167 13.25 -21.81 -29.87
N PHE A 168 13.06 -21.08 -30.96
CA PHE A 168 14.04 -21.05 -32.05
C PHE A 168 15.30 -20.32 -31.59
N ARG A 169 16.36 -21.09 -31.37
CA ARG A 169 17.73 -20.63 -31.23
C ARG A 169 18.22 -20.16 -32.61
N ARG A 170 18.55 -18.87 -32.75
CA ARG A 170 19.46 -18.40 -33.80
C ARG A 170 20.71 -17.87 -33.11
N GLU A 171 21.74 -18.71 -33.11
CA GLU A 171 23.15 -18.31 -33.02
C GLU A 171 23.76 -18.50 -34.42
N PRO A 172 24.96 -17.98 -34.68
CA PRO A 172 25.50 -16.66 -34.37
C PRO A 172 25.43 -15.69 -35.57
#